data_AF-A0A4Y9RPI9-F1
#
_entry.id   AF-A0A4Y9RPI9-F1
#
_cell.length_a   1.000
_cell.length_b   1.000
_cell.length_c   1.000
_cell.angle_alpha   90.00
_cell.angle_beta   90.00
_cell.angle_gamma   90.00
#
_symmetry.space_group_name_H-M   'P 1'
#
loop_
_entity.id
_entity.type
_entity.pdbx_description
1 polymer ?
#
loop_
_entity_poly.entity_id
_entity_poly.type
_entity_poly.pdbx_seq_one_letter_code
_entity_poly.pdbx_strand_id
1 'polypeptide(L)'
;MNRTGVQMSPLDSMEMTKDVPPSMMPSTPGDESALAEMRGRYIAEADAIGSVPLPGTMKGALTTGVQMLTGKEPQILIDKLGERLAFERTGTRLYDALIVKFTTLEDNTTSMTLADLQQIRADEARHFAILVEAIKSIGGDPTSQTPCADVAGVESMGLMQVVSDPRTTMAQALHAVLVAEMTDNVGWDMLIALAEDHGQSTMVTDFSLALTEEQTHLQRVQRWMEEATLGRAISDGVQVDDMADANPSQQLH
;
A
#
# COMPACT_ATOMS: atom_id res chain seq x y z
N MET A 1 20.93 -8.16 -21.22
CA MET A 1 21.96 -8.82 -20.38
C MET A 1 22.40 -7.84 -19.31
N ASN A 2 22.24 -8.19 -18.03
CA ASN A 2 22.68 -7.35 -16.92
C ASN A 2 24.23 -7.37 -16.84
N ARG A 3 24.85 -6.20 -16.69
CA ARG A 3 26.31 -6.03 -16.56
C ARG A 3 26.74 -5.53 -15.18
N THR A 4 25.81 -5.46 -14.22
CA THR A 4 26.11 -5.06 -12.85
C THR A 4 26.71 -6.22 -12.06
N GLY A 5 27.56 -5.90 -11.07
CA GLY A 5 28.29 -6.86 -10.24
C GLY A 5 29.75 -7.03 -10.67
N VAL A 6 30.68 -7.06 -9.71
CA VAL A 6 32.14 -7.13 -9.98
C VAL A 6 32.54 -8.38 -10.77
N GLN A 7 31.76 -9.46 -10.64
CA GLN A 7 31.94 -10.71 -11.38
C GLN A 7 31.67 -10.57 -12.88
N MET A 8 30.92 -9.55 -13.29
CA MET A 8 30.64 -9.26 -14.70
C MET A 8 31.80 -8.51 -15.39
N SER A 9 32.75 -7.97 -14.63
CA SER A 9 34.03 -7.45 -15.15
C SER A 9 35.18 -7.63 -14.15
N PRO A 10 35.74 -8.85 -14.05
CA PRO A 10 36.80 -9.16 -13.09
C PRO A 10 38.10 -8.42 -13.40
N LEU A 11 38.43 -8.17 -14.68
CA LEU A 11 39.65 -7.44 -15.07
C LEU A 11 39.58 -5.98 -14.62
N ASP A 12 38.50 -5.28 -14.96
CA ASP A 12 38.31 -3.88 -14.57
C ASP A 12 38.24 -3.74 -13.04
N SER A 13 37.56 -4.69 -12.36
CA SER A 13 37.47 -4.68 -10.89
C SER A 13 38.83 -4.91 -10.21
N MET A 14 39.68 -5.76 -10.77
CA MET A 14 41.06 -5.96 -10.31
C MET A 14 41.91 -4.70 -10.57
N GLU A 15 41.75 -4.04 -11.71
CA GLU A 15 42.46 -2.80 -12.02
C GLU A 15 42.03 -1.65 -11.11
N MET A 16 40.73 -1.52 -10.80
CA MET A 16 40.20 -0.51 -9.87
C MET A 16 40.70 -0.66 -8.43
N THR A 17 40.98 -1.89 -8.01
CA THR A 17 41.44 -2.20 -6.64
C THR A 17 42.95 -2.28 -6.52
N LYS A 18 43.66 -2.36 -7.65
CA LYS A 18 45.11 -2.37 -7.70
C LYS A 18 45.65 -0.96 -7.43
N ASP A 19 46.56 -0.87 -6.45
CA ASP A 19 47.35 0.33 -6.17
C ASP A 19 46.53 1.60 -5.88
N VAL A 20 45.45 1.53 -5.10
CA VAL A 20 44.78 2.74 -4.58
C VAL A 20 45.77 3.50 -3.67
N PRO A 21 46.30 4.67 -4.08
CA PRO A 21 47.29 5.36 -3.30
C PRO A 21 46.68 5.83 -1.97
N PRO A 22 47.46 5.93 -0.88
CA PRO A 22 46.95 6.41 0.41
C PRO A 22 46.27 7.79 0.35
N SER A 23 46.64 8.63 -0.64
CA SER A 23 46.01 9.92 -0.91
C SER A 23 44.61 9.83 -1.53
N MET A 24 44.22 8.68 -2.08
CA MET A 24 42.87 8.38 -2.59
C MET A 24 42.05 7.56 -1.60
N MET A 25 42.66 7.04 -0.52
CA MET A 25 41.90 6.47 0.57
C MET A 25 41.25 7.60 1.37
N PRO A 26 39.98 7.46 1.78
CA PRO A 26 39.33 8.43 2.66
C PRO A 26 40.21 8.67 3.88
N SER A 27 40.58 9.93 4.12
CA SER A 27 41.45 10.33 5.23
C SER A 27 40.80 10.11 6.61
N THR A 28 39.50 9.84 6.62
CA THR A 28 38.68 9.65 7.81
C THR A 28 37.69 8.52 7.54
N PRO A 29 37.45 7.60 8.49
CA PRO A 29 36.30 6.71 8.42
C PRO A 29 35.05 7.59 8.37
N GLY A 30 34.38 7.63 7.22
CA GLY A 30 33.06 8.27 7.11
C GLY A 30 32.03 7.34 7.73
N ASP A 31 31.09 7.90 8.48
CA ASP A 31 29.89 7.21 8.94
C ASP A 31 28.64 7.89 8.35
N GLU A 32 27.47 7.33 8.65
CA GLU A 32 26.19 7.89 8.21
C GLU A 32 25.76 9.12 9.03
N SER A 33 26.55 9.58 10.02
CA SER A 33 26.13 10.61 10.97
C SER A 33 25.88 11.97 10.32
N ALA A 34 26.68 12.37 9.33
CA ALA A 34 26.46 13.62 8.60
C ALA A 34 25.14 13.59 7.79
N LEU A 35 24.81 12.43 7.21
CA LEU A 35 23.54 12.24 6.50
C LEU A 35 22.36 12.21 7.47
N ALA A 36 22.53 11.59 8.64
CA ALA A 36 21.54 11.57 9.70
C ALA A 36 21.27 12.98 10.27
N GLU A 37 22.32 13.78 10.50
CA GLU A 37 22.20 15.17 10.95
C GLU A 37 21.47 16.03 9.91
N MET A 38 21.81 15.86 8.63
CA MET A 38 21.11 16.55 7.54
C MET A 38 19.63 16.17 7.52
N ARG A 39 19.29 14.87 7.52
CA ARG A 39 17.89 14.39 7.57
C ARG A 39 17.17 14.91 8.82
N GLY A 40 17.86 14.94 9.97
CA GLY A 40 17.31 15.45 11.23
C GLY A 40 16.90 16.92 11.14
N ARG A 41 17.69 17.77 10.48
CA ARG A 41 17.32 19.17 10.24
C ARG A 41 16.09 19.29 9.34
N TYR A 42 16.07 18.56 8.22
CA TYR A 42 14.89 18.57 7.33
C TYR A 42 13.62 18.09 8.04
N ILE A 43 13.70 17.09 8.90
CA ILE A 43 12.54 16.61 9.68
C ILE A 43 12.09 17.67 10.70
N ALA A 44 13.03 18.30 11.41
CA ALA A 44 12.72 19.28 12.45
C ALA A 44 12.15 20.60 11.90
N GLU A 45 12.54 20.96 10.67
CA GLU A 45 12.16 22.23 10.03
C GLU A 45 10.98 22.09 9.05
N ALA A 46 10.54 20.87 8.74
CA ALA A 46 9.47 20.64 7.78
C ALA A 46 8.10 21.07 8.32
N ASP A 47 7.32 21.73 7.46
CA ASP A 47 5.89 21.94 7.67
C ASP A 47 5.12 20.63 7.54
N ALA A 48 3.93 20.58 8.14
CA ALA A 48 3.01 19.45 7.98
C ALA A 48 2.55 19.30 6.52
N ILE A 49 2.29 18.05 6.11
CA ILE A 49 1.72 17.75 4.79
C ILE A 49 0.25 18.19 4.80
N GLY A 50 -0.02 19.41 4.38
CA GLY A 50 -1.38 19.95 4.27
C GLY A 50 -2.14 20.00 5.60
N SER A 51 -3.47 20.00 5.50
CA SER A 51 -4.39 20.01 6.65
C SER A 51 -5.74 19.43 6.27
N VAL A 52 -6.43 18.78 7.22
CA VAL A 52 -7.81 18.32 7.01
C VAL A 52 -8.75 19.54 6.97
N PRO A 53 -9.51 19.77 5.87
CA PRO A 53 -10.41 20.90 5.80
C PRO A 53 -11.57 20.75 6.79
N LEU A 54 -11.98 21.87 7.38
CA LEU A 54 -13.22 21.91 8.16
C LEU A 54 -14.43 21.61 7.26
N PRO A 55 -15.48 20.94 7.77
CA PRO A 55 -16.69 20.70 7.00
C PRO A 55 -17.27 22.01 6.45
N GLY A 56 -17.42 22.10 5.12
CA GLY A 56 -17.97 23.28 4.46
C GLY A 56 -19.49 23.46 4.64
N THR A 57 -20.17 22.49 5.25
CA THR A 57 -21.63 22.49 5.44
C THR A 57 -22.03 22.79 6.88
N MET A 58 -23.15 23.49 7.10
CA MET A 58 -23.66 23.77 8.45
C MET A 58 -23.92 22.50 9.27
N LYS A 59 -24.43 21.44 8.62
CA LYS A 59 -24.64 20.13 9.25
C LYS A 59 -23.31 19.52 9.70
N GLY A 60 -22.29 19.51 8.83
CA GLY A 60 -20.98 18.96 9.15
C GLY A 60 -20.27 19.72 10.27
N ALA A 61 -20.37 21.05 10.27
CA ALA A 61 -19.79 21.90 11.32
C ALA A 61 -20.41 21.61 12.70
N LEU A 62 -21.74 21.45 12.78
CA LEU A 62 -22.43 21.09 14.02
C LEU A 62 -22.03 19.69 14.52
N THR A 63 -22.05 18.68 13.65
CA THR A 63 -21.68 17.30 14.01
C THR A 63 -20.25 17.22 14.53
N THR A 64 -19.31 17.87 13.83
CA THR A 64 -17.90 17.94 14.22
C THR A 64 -17.73 18.61 15.59
N GLY A 65 -18.42 19.75 15.81
CA GLY A 65 -18.40 20.44 17.09
C GLY A 65 -18.90 19.57 18.26
N VAL A 66 -19.98 18.81 18.06
CA VAL A 66 -20.49 17.87 19.09
C VAL A 66 -19.48 16.75 19.37
N GLN A 67 -18.89 16.16 18.33
CA GLN A 67 -17.90 15.08 18.50
C GLN A 67 -16.65 15.55 19.25
N MET A 68 -16.13 16.74 18.93
CA MET A 68 -15.01 17.34 19.65
C MET A 68 -15.35 17.62 21.13
N LEU A 69 -16.56 18.11 21.43
CA LEU A 69 -17.02 18.31 22.81
C LEU A 69 -17.12 17.00 23.60
N THR A 70 -17.32 15.86 22.92
CA THR A 70 -17.29 14.52 23.52
C THR A 70 -15.88 13.90 23.57
N GLY A 71 -14.83 14.66 23.20
CA GLY A 71 -13.44 14.20 23.23
C GLY A 71 -13.01 13.34 22.04
N LYS A 72 -13.84 13.24 20.98
CA LYS A 72 -13.50 12.52 19.76
C LYS A 72 -12.74 13.42 18.78
N GLU A 73 -11.92 12.82 17.93
CA GLU A 73 -11.09 13.52 16.94
C GLU A 73 -11.61 13.28 15.50
N PRO A 74 -12.72 13.93 15.08
CA PRO A 74 -13.35 13.70 13.77
C PRO A 74 -12.43 13.95 12.57
N GLN A 75 -11.40 14.76 12.76
CA GLN A 75 -10.41 15.03 11.74
C GLN A 75 -9.61 13.77 11.37
N ILE A 76 -9.34 12.87 12.33
CA ILE A 76 -8.64 11.60 12.06
C ILE A 76 -9.49 10.72 11.15
N LEU A 77 -10.79 10.55 11.48
CA LEU A 77 -11.70 9.77 10.65
C LEU A 77 -11.79 10.35 9.24
N ILE A 78 -11.94 11.67 9.08
CA ILE A 78 -11.99 12.31 7.76
C ILE A 78 -10.68 12.12 6.99
N ASP A 79 -9.53 12.27 7.65
CA ASP A 79 -8.22 12.11 7.01
C ASP A 79 -8.02 10.68 6.50
N LYS A 80 -8.37 9.68 7.33
CA LYS A 80 -8.27 8.26 6.95
C LYS A 80 -9.29 7.84 5.89
N LEU A 81 -10.50 8.41 5.90
CA LEU A 81 -11.44 8.22 4.79
C LEU A 81 -10.88 8.83 3.50
N GLY A 82 -10.24 10.00 3.57
CA GLY A 82 -9.57 10.63 2.43
C GLY A 82 -8.41 9.79 1.90
N GLU A 83 -7.59 9.22 2.79
CA GLU A 83 -6.54 8.26 2.48
C GLU A 83 -7.08 7.08 1.65
N ARG A 84 -8.10 6.39 2.19
CA ARG A 84 -8.67 5.22 1.51
C ARG A 84 -9.30 5.59 0.20
N LEU A 85 -10.02 6.73 0.14
CA LEU A 85 -10.63 7.18 -1.11
C LEU A 85 -9.57 7.43 -2.20
N ALA A 86 -8.41 7.98 -1.85
CA ALA A 86 -7.29 8.15 -2.78
C ALA A 86 -6.67 6.81 -3.18
N PHE A 87 -6.61 5.85 -2.24
CA PHE A 87 -6.11 4.50 -2.47
C PHE A 87 -6.98 3.71 -3.44
N GLU A 88 -8.29 3.59 -3.21
CA GLU A 88 -9.25 2.90 -4.10
C GLU A 88 -9.26 3.45 -5.53
N ARG A 89 -9.10 4.78 -5.66
CA ARG A 89 -8.98 5.43 -6.97
C ARG A 89 -7.73 4.95 -7.71
N THR A 90 -6.65 4.68 -6.97
CA THR A 90 -5.41 4.18 -7.52
C THR A 90 -5.50 2.67 -7.78
N GLY A 91 -6.08 1.88 -6.87
CA GLY A 91 -6.37 0.46 -7.05
C GLY A 91 -7.15 0.17 -8.33
N THR A 92 -8.24 0.91 -8.55
CA THR A 92 -9.01 0.87 -9.82
C THR A 92 -8.11 1.05 -11.06
N ARG A 93 -7.18 2.01 -11.03
CA ARG A 93 -6.26 2.29 -12.15
C ARG A 93 -5.14 1.26 -12.27
N LEU A 94 -4.73 0.69 -11.14
CA LEU A 94 -3.74 -0.38 -11.05
C LEU A 94 -4.27 -1.62 -11.79
N TYR A 95 -5.53 -1.98 -11.54
CA TYR A 95 -6.19 -3.05 -12.26
C TYR A 95 -6.47 -2.73 -13.72
N ASP A 96 -6.83 -1.49 -14.08
CA ASP A 96 -6.91 -1.08 -15.49
C ASP A 96 -5.57 -1.34 -16.22
N ALA A 97 -4.44 -0.98 -15.60
CA ALA A 97 -3.11 -1.23 -16.17
C ALA A 97 -2.75 -2.72 -16.21
N LEU A 98 -3.08 -3.49 -15.17
CA LEU A 98 -2.85 -4.93 -15.11
C LEU A 98 -3.65 -5.68 -16.19
N ILE A 99 -4.91 -5.30 -16.42
CA ILE A 99 -5.76 -5.84 -17.49
C ILE A 99 -5.12 -5.62 -18.86
N VAL A 100 -4.60 -4.40 -19.12
CA VAL A 100 -3.89 -4.11 -20.37
C VAL A 100 -2.66 -5.00 -20.51
N LYS A 101 -1.86 -5.16 -19.46
CA LYS A 101 -0.68 -6.05 -19.48
C LYS A 101 -1.06 -7.51 -19.71
N PHE A 102 -2.07 -8.01 -19.01
CA PHE A 102 -2.58 -9.39 -19.13
C PHE A 102 -3.04 -9.70 -20.54
N THR A 103 -3.86 -8.82 -21.12
CA THR A 103 -4.38 -9.00 -22.48
C THR A 103 -3.30 -8.85 -23.55
N THR A 104 -2.33 -7.95 -23.36
CA THR A 104 -1.25 -7.72 -24.33
C THR A 104 -0.23 -8.85 -24.35
N LEU A 105 0.08 -9.42 -23.19
CA LEU A 105 1.04 -10.53 -23.08
C LEU A 105 0.42 -11.89 -23.40
N GLU A 106 -0.92 -11.96 -23.53
CA GLU A 106 -1.67 -13.22 -23.63
C GLU A 106 -1.23 -14.20 -22.53
N ASP A 107 -1.16 -13.71 -21.28
CA ASP A 107 -0.60 -14.47 -20.17
C ASP A 107 -1.33 -15.81 -19.97
N ASN A 108 -0.55 -16.89 -19.94
CA ASN A 108 -1.00 -18.24 -19.68
C ASN A 108 -0.20 -18.90 -18.55
N THR A 109 0.55 -18.09 -17.79
CA THR A 109 1.41 -18.55 -16.70
C THR A 109 0.66 -18.66 -15.37
N THR A 110 -0.54 -18.10 -15.31
CA THR A 110 -1.39 -18.05 -14.12
C THR A 110 -2.78 -18.62 -14.38
N SER A 111 -3.51 -18.92 -13.30
CA SER A 111 -4.94 -19.26 -13.33
C SER A 111 -5.85 -18.04 -13.49
N MET A 112 -5.29 -16.84 -13.57
CA MET A 112 -5.99 -15.57 -13.68
C MET A 112 -6.81 -15.49 -14.97
N THR A 113 -8.07 -15.03 -14.86
CA THR A 113 -8.90 -14.76 -16.03
C THR A 113 -9.17 -13.28 -16.20
N LEU A 114 -9.48 -12.85 -17.43
CA LEU A 114 -9.93 -11.47 -17.69
C LEU A 114 -11.17 -11.12 -16.86
N ALA A 115 -12.08 -12.08 -16.66
CA ALA A 115 -13.29 -11.87 -15.88
C ALA A 115 -12.96 -11.61 -14.41
N ASP A 116 -12.00 -12.33 -13.83
CA ASP A 116 -11.57 -12.10 -12.45
C ASP A 116 -10.99 -10.70 -12.27
N LEU A 117 -10.11 -10.28 -13.19
CA LEU A 117 -9.52 -8.94 -13.16
C LEU A 117 -10.56 -7.83 -13.32
N GLN A 118 -11.52 -8.02 -14.22
CA GLN A 118 -12.61 -7.06 -14.42
C GLN A 118 -13.53 -6.97 -13.20
N GLN A 119 -13.75 -8.08 -12.52
CA GLN A 119 -14.53 -8.12 -11.29
C GLN A 119 -13.84 -7.32 -10.19
N ILE A 120 -12.55 -7.59 -9.91
CA ILE A 120 -11.80 -6.85 -8.88
C ILE A 120 -11.80 -5.35 -9.20
N ARG A 121 -11.50 -4.98 -10.44
CA ARG A 121 -11.56 -3.58 -10.91
C ARG A 121 -12.93 -2.91 -10.72
N ALA A 122 -14.01 -3.67 -10.79
CA ALA A 122 -15.36 -3.17 -10.56
C ALA A 122 -15.65 -3.01 -9.06
N ASP A 123 -15.14 -3.92 -8.23
CA ASP A 123 -15.26 -3.89 -6.78
C ASP A 123 -14.54 -2.67 -6.18
N GLU A 124 -13.29 -2.44 -6.58
CA GLU A 124 -12.49 -1.23 -6.28
C GLU A 124 -13.23 0.08 -6.62
N ALA A 125 -13.91 0.10 -7.77
CA ALA A 125 -14.69 1.28 -8.16
C ALA A 125 -15.95 1.46 -7.30
N ARG A 126 -16.55 0.37 -6.81
CA ARG A 126 -17.66 0.43 -5.85
C ARG A 126 -17.18 0.88 -4.47
N HIS A 127 -16.04 0.37 -4.03
CA HIS A 127 -15.39 0.73 -2.76
C HIS A 127 -15.06 2.22 -2.70
N PHE A 128 -14.49 2.76 -3.79
CA PHE A 128 -14.34 4.20 -3.98
C PHE A 128 -15.68 4.94 -3.77
N ALA A 129 -16.77 4.47 -4.38
CA ALA A 129 -18.08 5.10 -4.26
C ALA A 129 -18.65 5.02 -2.83
N ILE A 130 -18.43 3.91 -2.12
CA ILE A 130 -18.81 3.75 -0.70
C ILE A 130 -18.11 4.82 0.15
N LEU A 131 -16.81 5.05 -0.06
CA LEU A 131 -16.04 6.06 0.67
C LEU A 131 -16.49 7.50 0.35
N VAL A 132 -16.85 7.78 -0.92
CA VAL A 132 -17.44 9.06 -1.30
C VAL A 132 -18.69 9.36 -0.48
N GLU A 133 -19.60 8.38 -0.37
CA GLU A 133 -20.84 8.56 0.39
C GLU A 133 -20.59 8.60 1.90
N ALA A 134 -19.62 7.83 2.41
CA ALA A 134 -19.22 7.88 3.81
C ALA A 134 -18.72 9.29 4.20
N ILE A 135 -17.82 9.89 3.42
CA ILE A 135 -17.29 11.25 3.66
C ILE A 135 -18.42 12.28 3.62
N LYS A 136 -19.32 12.21 2.62
CA LYS A 136 -20.46 13.12 2.52
C LYS A 136 -21.41 12.99 3.72
N SER A 137 -21.62 11.77 4.23
CA SER A 137 -22.58 11.51 5.31
C SER A 137 -22.22 12.23 6.61
N ILE A 138 -20.93 12.40 6.88
CA ILE A 138 -20.37 13.15 8.03
C ILE A 138 -20.10 14.63 7.71
N GLY A 139 -20.46 15.07 6.50
CA GLY A 139 -20.36 16.47 6.06
C GLY A 139 -19.00 16.89 5.50
N GLY A 140 -18.11 15.92 5.24
CA GLY A 140 -16.85 16.15 4.56
C GLY A 140 -17.02 16.33 3.04
N ASP A 141 -15.96 16.79 2.39
CA ASP A 141 -15.89 16.93 0.92
C ASP A 141 -14.94 15.87 0.35
N PRO A 142 -15.44 14.87 -0.41
CA PRO A 142 -14.64 13.78 -0.96
C PRO A 142 -13.67 14.21 -2.08
N THR A 143 -13.72 15.48 -2.49
CA THR A 143 -12.74 16.06 -3.44
C THR A 143 -11.53 16.66 -2.74
N SER A 144 -11.55 16.76 -1.41
CA SER A 144 -10.44 17.29 -0.62
C SER A 144 -9.21 16.39 -0.69
N GLN A 145 -8.04 16.99 -0.89
CA GLN A 145 -6.76 16.32 -0.65
C GLN A 145 -6.39 16.51 0.81
N THR A 146 -6.63 15.49 1.63
CA THR A 146 -6.21 15.46 3.03
C THR A 146 -4.72 15.06 3.14
N PRO A 147 -4.06 15.30 4.29
CA PRO A 147 -2.68 14.87 4.51
C PRO A 147 -2.42 13.40 4.16
N CYS A 148 -3.24 12.48 4.67
CA CYS A 148 -3.08 11.06 4.39
C CYS A 148 -3.44 10.71 2.92
N ALA A 149 -4.41 11.39 2.31
CA ALA A 149 -4.70 11.23 0.88
C ALA A 149 -3.52 11.61 -0.02
N ASP A 150 -2.77 12.65 0.35
CA ASP A 150 -1.56 13.07 -0.37
C ASP A 150 -0.46 12.00 -0.26
N VAL A 151 -0.17 11.55 0.97
CA VAL A 151 0.83 10.51 1.23
C VAL A 151 0.49 9.20 0.52
N ALA A 152 -0.75 8.71 0.61
CA ALA A 152 -1.18 7.51 -0.10
C ALA A 152 -1.03 7.62 -1.62
N GLY A 153 -1.25 8.83 -2.17
CA GLY A 153 -0.97 9.14 -3.57
C GLY A 153 0.51 8.95 -3.90
N VAL A 154 1.42 9.48 -3.07
CA VAL A 154 2.86 9.35 -3.25
C VAL A 154 3.33 7.90 -3.15
N GLU A 155 2.86 7.17 -2.15
CA GLU A 155 3.18 5.75 -1.94
C GLU A 155 2.75 4.90 -3.15
N SER A 156 1.54 5.15 -3.66
CA SER A 156 0.98 4.39 -4.77
C SER A 156 1.63 4.71 -6.12
N MET A 157 2.36 5.83 -6.26
CA MET A 157 3.07 6.16 -7.50
C MET A 157 4.07 5.07 -7.89
N GLY A 158 4.79 4.50 -6.92
CA GLY A 158 5.77 3.44 -7.18
C GLY A 158 5.11 2.17 -7.71
N LEU A 159 3.95 1.80 -7.16
CA LEU A 159 3.20 0.61 -7.59
C LEU A 159 2.71 0.77 -9.04
N MET A 160 2.13 1.92 -9.36
CA MET A 160 1.70 2.25 -10.72
C MET A 160 2.86 2.23 -11.72
N GLN A 161 4.03 2.77 -11.34
CA GLN A 161 5.22 2.75 -12.19
C GLN A 161 5.65 1.31 -12.52
N VAL A 162 5.63 0.39 -11.54
CA VAL A 162 5.99 -1.01 -11.76
C VAL A 162 4.98 -1.72 -12.68
N VAL A 163 3.68 -1.57 -12.41
CA VAL A 163 2.64 -2.26 -13.20
C VAL A 163 2.59 -1.74 -14.63
N SER A 164 2.80 -0.44 -14.84
CA SER A 164 2.74 0.18 -16.17
C SER A 164 4.06 0.12 -16.96
N ASP A 165 5.17 -0.28 -16.34
CA ASP A 165 6.44 -0.44 -17.07
C ASP A 165 6.31 -1.60 -18.07
N PRO A 166 6.50 -1.37 -19.39
CA PRO A 166 6.40 -2.45 -20.39
C PRO A 166 7.49 -3.52 -20.23
N ARG A 167 8.54 -3.24 -19.47
CA ARG A 167 9.67 -4.16 -19.22
C ARG A 167 9.43 -5.08 -18.04
N THR A 168 8.43 -4.82 -17.20
CA THR A 168 8.12 -5.68 -16.05
C THR A 168 7.33 -6.90 -16.49
N THR A 169 7.68 -8.06 -15.92
CA THR A 169 6.98 -9.33 -16.14
C THR A 169 5.62 -9.34 -15.44
N MET A 170 4.77 -10.32 -15.77
CA MET A 170 3.50 -10.52 -15.05
C MET A 170 3.73 -10.75 -13.55
N ALA A 171 4.70 -11.59 -13.18
CA ALA A 171 5.06 -11.83 -11.77
C ALA A 171 5.47 -10.54 -11.03
N GLN A 172 6.26 -9.67 -11.68
CA GLN A 172 6.67 -8.39 -11.08
C GLN A 172 5.49 -7.41 -10.93
N ALA A 173 4.58 -7.39 -11.90
CA ALA A 173 3.36 -6.58 -11.80
C ALA A 173 2.43 -7.10 -10.70
N LEU A 174 2.21 -8.42 -10.62
CA LEU A 174 1.41 -9.05 -9.57
C LEU A 174 2.01 -8.87 -8.17
N HIS A 175 3.33 -8.85 -8.04
CA HIS A 175 3.97 -8.51 -6.77
C HIS A 175 3.66 -7.06 -6.35
N ALA A 176 3.69 -6.10 -7.28
CA ALA A 176 3.30 -4.72 -6.97
C ALA A 176 1.82 -4.59 -6.59
N VAL A 177 0.94 -5.33 -7.28
CA VAL A 177 -0.48 -5.41 -6.93
C VAL A 177 -0.65 -6.04 -5.54
N LEU A 178 0.07 -7.12 -5.22
CA LEU A 178 0.03 -7.76 -3.90
C LEU A 178 0.38 -6.79 -2.77
N VAL A 179 1.38 -5.92 -2.98
CA VAL A 179 1.71 -4.86 -2.01
C VAL A 179 0.54 -3.89 -1.82
N ALA A 180 -0.19 -3.55 -2.90
CA ALA A 180 -1.39 -2.73 -2.81
C ALA A 180 -2.49 -3.43 -1.98
N GLU A 181 -2.81 -4.68 -2.32
CA GLU A 181 -3.83 -5.50 -1.65
C GLU A 181 -3.58 -5.67 -0.15
N MET A 182 -2.33 -5.93 0.25
CA MET A 182 -1.96 -6.05 1.67
C MET A 182 -2.18 -4.73 2.41
N THR A 183 -1.85 -3.62 1.77
CA THR A 183 -2.05 -2.28 2.34
C THR A 183 -3.55 -1.97 2.44
N ASP A 184 -4.34 -2.42 1.47
CA ASP A 184 -5.75 -2.14 1.42
C ASP A 184 -6.55 -2.84 2.51
N ASN A 185 -6.26 -4.13 2.72
CA ASN A 185 -6.87 -4.92 3.80
C ASN A 185 -6.67 -4.24 5.17
N VAL A 186 -5.45 -3.80 5.48
CA VAL A 186 -5.14 -3.09 6.74
C VAL A 186 -5.86 -1.73 6.80
N GLY A 187 -6.00 -1.05 5.66
CA GLY A 187 -6.72 0.22 5.56
C GLY A 187 -8.21 0.08 5.92
N TRP A 188 -8.87 -0.95 5.42
CA TRP A 188 -10.27 -1.24 5.74
C TRP A 188 -10.49 -1.60 7.20
N ASP A 189 -9.64 -2.45 7.79
CA ASP A 189 -9.68 -2.77 9.23
C ASP A 189 -9.58 -1.50 10.10
N MET A 190 -8.65 -0.59 9.76
CA MET A 190 -8.49 0.68 10.47
C MET A 190 -9.73 1.57 10.36
N LEU A 191 -10.34 1.64 9.18
CA LEU A 191 -11.57 2.41 8.97
C LEU A 191 -12.76 1.85 9.74
N ILE A 192 -12.88 0.53 9.85
CA ILE A 192 -13.91 -0.11 10.68
C ILE A 192 -13.73 0.29 12.13
N ALA A 193 -12.51 0.17 12.68
CA ALA A 193 -12.23 0.56 14.06
C ALA A 193 -12.53 2.05 14.33
N LEU A 194 -12.16 2.94 13.41
CA LEU A 194 -12.47 4.37 13.53
C LEU A 194 -13.97 4.65 13.41
N ALA A 195 -14.67 3.96 12.51
CA ALA A 195 -16.12 4.08 12.37
C ALA A 195 -16.86 3.61 13.63
N GLU A 196 -16.42 2.52 14.27
CA GLU A 196 -16.93 2.03 15.55
C GLU A 196 -16.70 3.05 16.66
N ASP A 197 -15.47 3.56 16.81
CA ASP A 197 -15.14 4.56 17.82
C ASP A 197 -16.00 5.82 17.67
N HIS A 198 -16.30 6.23 16.42
CA HIS A 198 -17.17 7.36 16.13
C HIS A 198 -18.67 7.06 16.15
N GLY A 199 -19.09 5.80 16.35
CA GLY A 199 -20.50 5.39 16.41
C GLY A 199 -21.21 5.37 15.05
N GLN A 200 -20.46 5.17 13.95
CA GLN A 200 -20.96 5.16 12.58
C GLN A 200 -21.34 3.75 12.11
N SER A 201 -22.40 3.17 12.69
CA SER A 201 -22.76 1.76 12.45
C SER A 201 -23.01 1.39 10.97
N THR A 202 -23.53 2.32 10.17
CA THR A 202 -23.71 2.09 8.72
C THR A 202 -22.36 1.95 8.03
N MET A 203 -21.38 2.82 8.34
CA MET A 203 -20.02 2.72 7.78
C MET A 203 -19.38 1.40 8.17
N VAL A 204 -19.50 0.98 9.44
CA VAL A 204 -18.98 -0.31 9.90
C VAL A 204 -19.52 -1.47 9.05
N THR A 205 -20.81 -1.45 8.74
CA THR A 205 -21.45 -2.50 7.92
C THR A 205 -20.92 -2.49 6.50
N ASP A 206 -20.89 -1.31 5.85
CA ASP A 206 -20.45 -1.17 4.46
C ASP A 206 -18.96 -1.51 4.31
N PHE A 207 -18.12 -1.08 5.26
CA PHE A 207 -16.68 -1.31 5.25
C PHE A 207 -16.33 -2.78 5.55
N SER A 208 -17.10 -3.46 6.41
CA SER A 208 -16.93 -4.90 6.66
C SER A 208 -17.21 -5.74 5.42
N LEU A 209 -18.17 -5.31 4.59
CA LEU A 209 -18.44 -5.95 3.30
C LEU A 209 -17.26 -5.73 2.34
N ALA A 210 -16.78 -4.49 2.21
CA ALA A 210 -15.62 -4.18 1.38
C ALA A 210 -14.38 -5.01 1.80
N LEU A 211 -14.08 -5.07 3.10
CA LEU A 211 -12.98 -5.87 3.64
C LEU A 211 -13.09 -7.36 3.26
N THR A 212 -14.29 -7.93 3.25
CA THR A 212 -14.49 -9.34 2.85
C THR A 212 -14.15 -9.57 1.38
N GLU A 213 -14.49 -8.60 0.52
CA GLU A 213 -14.13 -8.60 -0.90
C GLU A 213 -12.60 -8.46 -1.06
N GLU A 214 -11.97 -7.54 -0.33
CA GLU A 214 -10.52 -7.30 -0.38
C GLU A 214 -9.67 -8.46 0.17
N GLN A 215 -10.17 -9.20 1.16
CA GLN A 215 -9.53 -10.43 1.61
C GLN A 215 -9.53 -11.50 0.50
N THR A 216 -10.57 -11.51 -0.34
CA THR A 216 -10.65 -12.40 -1.50
C THR A 216 -9.69 -11.96 -2.60
N HIS A 217 -9.57 -10.65 -2.85
CA HIS A 217 -8.63 -10.08 -3.81
C HIS A 217 -7.19 -10.43 -3.42
N LEU A 218 -6.80 -10.16 -2.17
CA LEU A 218 -5.48 -10.48 -1.63
C LEU A 218 -5.09 -11.94 -1.85
N GLN A 219 -5.98 -12.88 -1.50
CA GLN A 219 -5.73 -14.32 -1.69
C GLN A 219 -5.52 -14.68 -3.16
N ARG A 220 -6.34 -14.11 -4.06
CA ARG A 220 -6.22 -14.35 -5.51
C ARG A 220 -4.91 -13.81 -6.07
N VAL A 221 -4.57 -12.56 -5.75
CA VAL A 221 -3.35 -11.93 -6.25
C VAL A 221 -2.11 -12.65 -5.72
N GLN A 222 -2.12 -13.05 -4.45
CA GLN A 222 -1.03 -13.86 -3.89
C GLN A 222 -0.86 -15.17 -4.66
N ARG A 223 -1.96 -15.91 -4.90
CA ARG A 223 -1.93 -17.14 -5.69
C ARG A 223 -1.38 -16.91 -7.10
N TRP A 224 -1.85 -15.88 -7.80
CA TRP A 224 -1.39 -15.57 -9.16
C TRP A 224 0.08 -15.18 -9.19
N MET A 225 0.57 -14.44 -8.19
CA MET A 225 1.98 -14.09 -8.07
C MET A 225 2.85 -15.34 -7.86
N GLU A 226 2.41 -16.28 -7.01
CA GLU A 226 3.08 -17.57 -6.80
C GLU A 226 3.13 -18.39 -8.09
N GLU A 227 2.00 -18.50 -8.79
CA GLU A 227 1.90 -19.21 -10.08
C GLU A 227 2.80 -18.59 -11.15
N ALA A 228 2.78 -17.26 -11.30
CA ALA A 228 3.63 -16.55 -12.27
C ALA A 228 5.13 -16.68 -11.97
N THR A 229 5.50 -16.87 -10.70
CA THR A 229 6.89 -16.96 -10.25
C THR A 229 7.43 -18.39 -10.29
N LEU A 230 6.61 -19.36 -9.88
CA LEU A 230 7.03 -20.75 -9.61
C LEU A 230 6.39 -21.79 -10.52
N GLY A 231 5.40 -21.39 -11.33
CA GLY A 231 4.57 -22.29 -12.13
C GLY A 231 3.55 -23.09 -11.30
N ARG A 232 3.41 -22.80 -10.01
CA ARG A 232 2.41 -23.40 -9.09
C ARG A 232 2.16 -22.49 -7.88
N ALA A 233 1.00 -22.62 -7.26
CA ALA A 233 0.74 -21.98 -5.96
C ALA A 233 1.49 -22.72 -4.83
N ILE A 234 2.07 -21.96 -3.89
CA ILE A 234 2.61 -22.47 -2.62
C ILE A 234 1.46 -22.68 -1.63
N SER A 235 0.51 -21.76 -1.63
CA SER A 235 -0.70 -21.76 -0.78
C SER A 235 -1.53 -23.05 -0.89
N ASP A 236 -1.47 -23.77 -2.03
CA ASP A 236 -2.11 -25.08 -2.20
C ASP A 236 -1.40 -26.23 -1.42
N GLY A 237 -0.20 -26.01 -0.89
CA GLY A 237 0.66 -27.03 -0.26
C GLY A 237 1.04 -26.79 1.22
N VAL A 238 0.66 -25.65 1.81
CA VAL A 238 0.87 -25.37 3.24
C VAL A 238 -0.40 -25.71 3.99
N GLN A 239 -0.46 -26.89 4.59
CA GLN A 239 -1.44 -27.16 5.64
C GLN A 239 -1.05 -26.33 6.88
N VAL A 240 -1.90 -25.40 7.27
CA VAL A 240 -1.73 -24.56 8.45
C VAL A 240 -1.95 -25.41 9.70
N ASP A 241 -0.98 -26.24 10.06
CA ASP A 241 -0.96 -26.96 11.35
C ASP A 241 0.39 -26.82 12.09
N ASP A 242 1.44 -26.28 11.44
CA ASP A 242 2.80 -26.24 12.01
C ASP A 242 3.17 -24.96 12.77
N MET A 243 2.22 -24.04 13.01
CA MET A 243 2.49 -22.78 13.75
C MET A 243 2.11 -22.83 15.24
N ALA A 244 1.53 -23.94 15.73
CA ALA A 244 1.12 -24.06 17.13
C ALA A 244 2.21 -24.61 18.08
N ASP A 245 3.27 -25.23 17.56
CA ASP A 245 4.23 -25.99 18.39
C ASP A 245 5.52 -25.24 18.77
N ALA A 246 5.63 -23.94 18.46
CA ALA A 246 6.79 -23.14 18.84
C ALA A 246 6.56 -22.36 20.17
N ASN A 247 6.33 -23.06 21.28
CA ASN A 247 6.47 -22.45 22.60
C ASN A 247 7.08 -23.40 23.64
N PRO A 248 8.42 -23.52 23.74
CA PRO A 248 9.05 -24.26 24.81
C PRO A 248 9.27 -23.33 26.01
N SER A 249 8.17 -22.96 26.68
CA SER A 249 8.20 -22.23 27.95
C SER A 249 7.46 -23.01 29.02
N GLN A 250 7.94 -24.21 29.36
CA GLN A 250 7.60 -24.88 30.63
C GLN A 250 8.47 -26.11 30.85
N GLN A 251 9.47 -25.99 31.74
CA GLN A 251 9.66 -26.94 32.84
C GLN A 251 10.61 -26.32 33.86
N LEU A 252 10.00 -25.76 34.91
CA LEU A 252 10.57 -25.67 36.25
C LEU A 252 10.77 -27.10 36.76
N HIS A 253 12.01 -27.43 37.13
CA HIS A 253 12.38 -28.05 38.41
C HIS A 253 13.89 -28.02 38.60
#